data_AF-A0AAX3PNA7-F1
#
_entry.id   AF-A0AAX3PNA7-F1
#
_cell.length_a   1.000
_cell.length_b   1.000
_cell.length_c   1.000
_cell.angle_alpha   90.00
_cell.angle_beta   90.00
_cell.angle_gamma   90.00
#
_symmetry.space_group_name_H-M   'P 1'
#
loop_
_entity.id
_entity.type
_entity.pdbx_description
1 polymer ?
#
loop_
_entity_poly.entity_id
_entity_poly.type
_entity_poly.pdbx_seq_one_letter_code
_entity_poly.pdbx_strand_id
1 'polypeptide(L)'
;MSKVHKLGQLMLTAVVASSVLSGCSYVVKSGANVALGFSEKHIVPPILAGNDTDMACNSGNALTPAIMATKDMGADPTRMAVLLYSAAGMCAENRALDAELRYLRASKDGKVTEAQDARIEQKRWAALAAERQYTGYQLFAERWQAKYKYTLGDSCPTMRKDLDQTIYLIGMLSGLQAMTNDINSGGAVNVPKDIAAIVERGMACLDNNKFWGAPMATRAVIWILLPGAGDGKPDPTQTLQQSMQIAEQKGVRLAFAMNAVAAQASGDDAKLRAALKAYAASRADDKPVNPEFRLLDGMAGQMVQGIADRYWTEHTGVRAADDGMTTFWDEQASTGDDELFNDLPAPTEEPSASADEPAANP
;
A
#
# COMPACT_ATOMS: atom_id res chain seq x y z
N MET A 1 19.00 43.76 -58.85
CA MET A 1 18.75 42.41 -58.31
C MET A 1 17.25 42.25 -58.04
N SER A 2 16.60 41.32 -58.75
CA SER A 2 15.13 41.21 -58.87
C SER A 2 14.44 40.80 -57.56
N LYS A 3 13.23 41.31 -57.30
CA LYS A 3 12.38 40.99 -56.13
C LYS A 3 12.20 39.47 -55.92
N VAL A 4 12.31 38.68 -56.99
CA VAL A 4 12.24 37.21 -56.98
C VAL A 4 13.40 36.57 -56.21
N HIS A 5 14.60 37.16 -56.27
CA HIS A 5 15.78 36.64 -55.54
C HIS A 5 15.66 36.88 -54.02
N LYS A 6 15.08 38.02 -53.61
CA LYS A 6 14.80 38.31 -52.19
C LYS A 6 13.72 37.38 -51.61
N LEU A 7 12.67 37.08 -52.38
CA LEU A 7 11.63 36.11 -52.01
C LEU A 7 12.17 34.69 -51.90
N GLY A 8 13.02 34.26 -52.84
CA GLY A 8 13.70 32.97 -52.78
C GLY A 8 14.64 32.82 -51.58
N GLN A 9 15.41 33.86 -51.25
CA GLN A 9 16.27 33.87 -50.06
C GLN A 9 15.47 33.81 -48.75
N LEU A 10 14.35 34.53 -48.65
CA LEU A 10 13.45 34.47 -47.48
C LEU A 10 12.77 33.11 -47.32
N MET A 11 12.39 32.46 -48.43
CA MET A 11 11.81 31.11 -48.39
C MET A 11 12.86 30.07 -47.97
N LEU A 12 14.10 30.19 -48.47
CA LEU A 12 15.19 29.28 -48.14
C LEU A 12 15.60 29.42 -46.66
N THR A 13 15.70 30.64 -46.13
CA THR A 13 15.99 30.87 -44.71
C THR A 13 14.84 30.39 -43.82
N ALA A 14 13.59 30.57 -44.23
CA ALA A 14 12.44 30.01 -43.51
C ALA A 14 12.49 28.48 -43.48
N VAL A 15 12.72 27.81 -44.60
CA VAL A 15 12.79 26.34 -44.67
C VAL A 15 13.96 25.77 -43.87
N VAL A 16 15.14 26.42 -43.91
CA VAL A 16 16.31 26.01 -43.11
C VAL A 16 16.07 26.25 -41.62
N ALA A 17 15.49 27.39 -41.23
CA ALA A 17 15.13 27.65 -39.83
C ALA A 17 14.08 26.65 -39.32
N SER A 18 13.04 26.36 -40.11
CA SER A 18 12.01 25.38 -39.76
C SER A 18 12.55 23.96 -39.61
N SER A 19 13.51 23.54 -40.45
CA SER A 19 14.13 22.22 -40.37
C SER A 19 15.11 22.08 -39.19
N VAL A 20 15.84 23.14 -38.84
CA VAL A 20 16.71 23.15 -37.65
C VAL A 20 15.88 23.14 -36.35
N LEU A 21 14.81 23.94 -36.25
CA LEU A 21 13.96 23.97 -35.06
C LEU A 21 13.13 22.68 -34.87
N SER A 22 12.59 22.10 -35.96
CA SER A 22 11.87 20.82 -35.88
C SER A 22 12.78 19.62 -35.62
N GLY A 23 14.02 19.65 -36.15
CA GLY A 23 15.03 18.62 -35.92
C GLY A 23 15.45 18.50 -34.45
N CYS A 24 15.68 19.63 -33.77
CA CYS A 24 16.03 19.64 -32.34
C CYS A 24 14.90 19.10 -31.45
N SER A 25 13.65 19.45 -31.74
CA SER A 25 12.48 18.93 -31.00
C SER A 25 12.31 17.42 -31.18
N TYR A 26 12.52 16.90 -32.39
CA TYR A 26 12.46 15.46 -32.65
C TYR A 26 13.59 14.69 -31.96
N VAL A 27 14.82 15.20 -31.97
CA VAL A 27 15.97 14.57 -31.30
C VAL A 27 15.77 14.53 -29.79
N VAL A 28 15.31 15.63 -29.18
CA VAL A 28 15.03 15.70 -27.74
C VAL A 28 13.93 14.72 -27.34
N LYS A 29 12.81 14.70 -28.08
CA LYS A 29 11.73 13.73 -27.86
C LYS A 29 12.18 12.29 -28.00
N SER A 30 12.94 11.99 -29.06
CA SER A 30 13.44 10.65 -29.31
C SER A 30 14.40 10.19 -28.21
N GLY A 31 15.37 11.04 -27.84
CA GLY A 31 16.32 10.78 -26.77
C GLY A 31 15.64 10.54 -25.42
N ALA A 32 14.65 11.35 -25.06
CA ALA A 32 13.89 11.17 -23.82
C ALA A 32 13.09 9.86 -23.82
N ASN A 33 12.43 9.49 -24.91
CA ASN A 33 11.72 8.20 -25.01
C ASN A 33 12.67 6.99 -24.98
N VAL A 34 13.86 7.10 -25.59
CA VAL A 34 14.91 6.06 -25.52
C VAL A 34 15.39 5.90 -24.08
N ALA A 35 15.65 6.99 -23.36
CA ALA A 35 16.05 6.95 -21.96
C ALA A 35 14.97 6.32 -21.07
N LEU A 36 13.70 6.67 -21.27
CA LEU A 36 12.58 6.04 -20.54
C LEU A 36 12.46 4.55 -20.87
N GLY A 37 12.54 4.16 -22.15
CA GLY A 37 12.50 2.77 -22.57
C GLY A 37 13.68 1.94 -22.02
N PHE A 38 14.86 2.55 -21.91
CA PHE A 38 16.01 1.94 -21.24
C PHE A 38 15.72 1.72 -19.75
N SER A 39 15.22 2.74 -19.06
CA SER A 39 14.85 2.65 -17.63
C SER A 39 13.80 1.56 -17.38
N GLU A 40 12.73 1.54 -18.18
CA GLU A 40 11.67 0.52 -18.12
C GLU A 40 12.22 -0.91 -18.29
N LYS A 41 13.22 -1.10 -19.16
CA LYS A 41 13.74 -2.43 -19.51
C LYS A 41 14.89 -2.89 -18.64
N HIS A 42 15.73 -1.97 -18.16
CA HIS A 42 17.02 -2.29 -17.54
C HIS A 42 17.18 -1.77 -16.12
N ILE A 43 16.37 -0.80 -15.68
CA ILE A 43 16.44 -0.23 -14.33
C ILE A 43 15.29 -0.74 -13.46
N VAL A 44 14.06 -0.79 -13.98
CA VAL A 44 12.89 -1.24 -13.22
C VAL A 44 13.01 -2.69 -12.72
N PRO A 45 13.39 -3.69 -13.54
CA PRO A 45 13.43 -5.07 -13.06
C PRO A 45 14.42 -5.31 -11.90
N PRO A 46 15.66 -4.78 -11.93
CA PRO A 46 16.56 -4.87 -10.77
C PRO A 46 16.01 -4.23 -9.50
N ILE A 47 15.27 -3.12 -9.61
CA ILE A 47 14.61 -2.48 -8.46
C ILE A 47 13.54 -3.41 -7.88
N LEU A 48 12.70 -4.02 -8.73
CA LEU A 48 11.66 -4.96 -8.29
C LEU A 48 12.23 -6.23 -7.66
N ALA A 49 13.40 -6.68 -8.12
CA ALA A 49 14.13 -7.82 -7.56
C ALA A 49 14.87 -7.51 -6.25
N GLY A 50 15.05 -6.22 -5.93
CA GLY A 50 15.56 -5.74 -4.64
C GLY A 50 14.54 -5.92 -3.53
N ASN A 51 14.97 -5.83 -2.27
CA ASN A 51 14.12 -5.97 -1.08
C ASN A 51 14.08 -4.71 -0.20
N ASP A 52 14.83 -3.67 -0.57
CA ASP A 52 14.90 -2.42 0.19
C ASP A 52 13.76 -1.48 -0.23
N THR A 53 12.65 -1.61 0.49
CA THR A 53 11.44 -0.81 0.32
C THR A 53 11.66 0.67 0.62
N ASP A 54 12.55 0.99 1.56
CA ASP A 54 12.86 2.36 1.94
C ASP A 54 13.70 3.04 0.86
N MET A 55 14.69 2.36 0.31
CA MET A 55 15.45 2.86 -0.83
C MET A 55 14.53 3.07 -2.04
N ALA A 56 13.59 2.16 -2.31
CA ALA A 56 12.62 2.33 -3.39
C ALA A 56 11.73 3.56 -3.19
N CYS A 57 11.19 3.77 -1.98
CA CYS A 57 10.32 4.91 -1.71
C CYS A 57 11.07 6.24 -1.77
N ASN A 58 12.29 6.31 -1.22
CA ASN A 58 13.14 7.50 -1.29
C ASN A 58 13.60 7.81 -2.72
N SER A 59 13.91 6.79 -3.51
CA SER A 59 14.19 6.94 -4.94
C SER A 59 12.97 7.48 -5.69
N GLY A 60 11.77 7.02 -5.34
CA GLY A 60 10.51 7.57 -5.82
C GLY A 60 10.41 9.08 -5.58
N ASN A 61 10.64 9.52 -4.33
CA ASN A 61 10.63 10.95 -3.97
C ASN A 61 11.64 11.77 -4.79
N ALA A 62 12.87 11.26 -4.92
CA ALA A 62 13.97 12.00 -5.53
C ALA A 62 13.86 12.06 -7.06
N LEU A 63 13.45 10.95 -7.71
CA LEU A 63 13.50 10.82 -9.17
C LEU A 63 12.20 11.24 -9.86
N THR A 64 11.07 11.29 -9.15
CA THR A 64 9.77 11.67 -9.76
C THR A 64 9.85 13.01 -10.51
N PRO A 65 10.38 14.11 -9.94
CA PRO A 65 10.43 15.39 -10.65
C PRO A 65 11.26 15.34 -11.94
N ALA A 66 12.41 14.65 -11.91
CA ALA A 66 13.29 14.50 -13.06
C ALA A 66 12.62 13.69 -14.18
N ILE A 67 11.92 12.61 -13.83
CA ILE A 67 11.19 11.79 -14.81
C ILE A 67 10.00 12.56 -15.38
N MET A 68 9.27 13.31 -14.56
CA MET A 68 8.13 14.11 -15.01
C MET A 68 8.55 15.24 -15.95
N ALA A 69 9.73 15.84 -15.76
CA ALA A 69 10.28 16.86 -16.67
C ALA A 69 10.49 16.35 -18.11
N THR A 70 10.58 15.04 -18.33
CA THR A 70 10.66 14.47 -19.69
C THR A 70 9.36 14.67 -20.49
N LYS A 71 8.23 14.97 -19.83
CA LYS A 71 6.98 15.34 -20.49
C LYS A 71 7.15 16.61 -21.34
N ASP A 72 7.90 17.60 -20.84
CA ASP A 72 8.20 18.84 -21.57
C ASP A 72 9.14 18.61 -22.77
N MET A 73 9.83 17.48 -22.78
CA MET A 73 10.62 16.98 -23.91
C MET A 73 9.74 16.25 -24.95
N GLY A 74 8.43 16.15 -24.74
CA GLY A 74 7.49 15.43 -25.62
C GLY A 74 7.52 13.91 -25.46
N ALA A 75 8.14 13.40 -24.41
CA ALA A 75 8.14 11.98 -24.06
C ALA A 75 6.91 11.60 -23.21
N ASP A 76 6.71 10.30 -23.04
CA ASP A 76 5.62 9.77 -22.22
C ASP A 76 6.17 9.09 -20.95
N PRO A 77 6.27 9.81 -19.82
CA PRO A 77 6.82 9.25 -18.59
C PRO A 77 5.83 8.40 -17.80
N THR A 78 4.58 8.25 -18.23
CA THR A 78 3.49 7.75 -17.37
C THR A 78 3.78 6.39 -16.72
N ARG A 79 4.40 5.43 -17.42
CA ARG A 79 4.72 4.13 -16.81
C ARG A 79 5.68 4.29 -15.62
N MET A 80 6.75 5.07 -15.82
CA MET A 80 7.68 5.38 -14.75
C MET A 80 7.03 6.22 -13.66
N ALA A 81 6.20 7.20 -14.03
CA ALA A 81 5.48 8.05 -13.09
C ALA A 81 4.60 7.21 -12.15
N VAL A 82 3.84 6.24 -12.65
CA VAL A 82 3.04 5.32 -11.82
C VAL A 82 3.91 4.64 -10.77
N LEU A 83 5.02 4.02 -11.18
CA LEU A 83 5.92 3.33 -10.25
C LEU A 83 6.48 4.29 -9.18
N LEU A 84 6.96 5.45 -9.61
CA LEU A 84 7.65 6.40 -8.73
C LEU A 84 6.69 7.11 -7.79
N TYR A 85 5.50 7.49 -8.24
CA TYR A 85 4.46 8.09 -7.40
C TYR A 85 3.91 7.08 -6.39
N SER A 86 3.66 5.83 -6.79
CA SER A 86 3.24 4.79 -5.85
C SER A 86 4.32 4.54 -4.78
N ALA A 87 5.58 4.45 -5.18
CA ALA A 87 6.69 4.31 -4.24
C ALA A 87 6.83 5.55 -3.32
N ALA A 88 6.75 6.76 -3.88
CA ALA A 88 6.82 8.01 -3.11
C ALA A 88 5.66 8.17 -2.12
N GLY A 89 4.48 7.64 -2.46
CA GLY A 89 3.32 7.55 -1.57
C GLY A 89 3.62 6.74 -0.31
N MET A 90 4.24 5.57 -0.48
CA MET A 90 4.56 4.66 0.63
C MET A 90 5.47 5.29 1.70
N CYS A 91 6.45 6.09 1.27
CA CYS A 91 7.29 6.89 2.19
C CYS A 91 6.43 7.83 3.08
N ALA A 92 5.41 8.47 2.49
CA ALA A 92 4.51 9.35 3.23
C ALA A 92 3.51 8.55 4.10
N GLU A 93 3.04 7.38 3.64
CA GLU A 93 2.23 6.46 4.44
C GLU A 93 2.96 6.00 5.71
N ASN A 94 4.24 5.63 5.60
CA ASN A 94 5.06 5.22 6.76
C ASN A 94 5.17 6.35 7.79
N ARG A 95 5.33 7.60 7.34
CA ARG A 95 5.33 8.77 8.22
C ARG A 95 3.96 9.04 8.85
N ALA A 96 2.88 8.81 8.10
CA ALA A 96 1.53 8.92 8.63
C ALA A 96 1.29 7.86 9.72
N LEU A 97 1.72 6.62 9.50
CA LEU A 97 1.65 5.54 10.49
C LEU A 97 2.47 5.88 11.74
N ASP A 98 3.71 6.36 11.61
CA ASP A 98 4.52 6.74 12.78
C ASP A 98 3.82 7.77 13.66
N ALA A 99 3.18 8.78 13.03
CA ALA A 99 2.39 9.78 13.72
C ALA A 99 1.10 9.19 14.33
N GLU A 100 0.45 8.23 13.66
CA GLU A 100 -0.69 7.48 14.21
C GLU A 100 -0.31 6.70 15.47
N LEU A 101 0.80 5.96 15.43
CA LEU A 101 1.28 5.21 16.60
C LEU A 101 1.67 6.14 17.76
N ARG A 102 2.16 7.34 17.46
CA ARG A 102 2.40 8.38 18.48
C ARG A 102 1.09 8.91 19.07
N TYR A 103 0.11 9.19 18.21
CA TYR A 103 -1.24 9.58 18.62
C TYR A 103 -1.87 8.54 19.55
N LEU A 104 -1.83 7.25 19.19
CA LEU A 104 -2.40 6.16 19.97
C LEU A 104 -1.80 6.09 21.37
N ARG A 105 -0.46 6.17 21.49
CA ARG A 105 0.25 6.19 22.77
C ARG A 105 -0.10 7.41 23.61
N ALA A 106 -0.07 8.60 23.01
CA ALA A 106 -0.39 9.84 23.70
C ALA A 106 -1.85 9.86 24.19
N SER A 107 -2.79 9.36 23.37
CA SER A 107 -4.21 9.24 23.74
C SER A 107 -4.40 8.29 24.91
N LYS A 108 -3.69 7.15 24.92
CA LYS A 108 -3.73 6.18 26.02
C LYS A 108 -3.17 6.75 27.33
N ASP A 109 -2.09 7.53 27.24
CA ASP A 109 -1.44 8.21 28.38
C ASP A 109 -2.22 9.45 28.88
N GLY A 110 -3.32 9.84 28.23
CA GLY A 110 -4.06 11.06 28.57
C GLY A 110 -3.35 12.37 28.17
N LYS A 111 -2.33 12.32 27.32
CA LYS A 111 -1.56 13.48 26.84
C LYS A 111 -2.27 14.16 25.67
N VAL A 112 -3.36 14.86 25.95
CA VAL A 112 -4.28 15.43 24.93
C VAL A 112 -3.57 16.32 23.91
N THR A 113 -2.69 17.24 24.34
CA THR A 113 -2.00 18.16 23.41
C THR A 113 -1.08 17.41 22.44
N GLU A 114 -0.33 16.42 22.94
CA GLU A 114 0.53 15.56 22.10
C GLU A 114 -0.31 14.73 21.13
N ALA A 115 -1.44 14.17 21.59
CA ALA A 115 -2.33 13.41 20.73
C ALA A 115 -2.92 14.28 19.60
N GLN A 116 -3.32 15.52 19.91
CA GLN A 116 -3.82 16.46 18.90
C GLN A 116 -2.77 16.80 17.85
N ASP A 117 -1.53 17.10 18.29
CA ASP A 117 -0.43 17.41 17.37
C ASP A 117 -0.08 16.21 16.48
N ALA A 118 0.11 15.04 17.08
CA ALA A 118 0.38 13.80 16.35
C ALA A 118 -0.72 13.45 15.33
N ARG A 119 -2.00 13.70 15.67
CA ARG A 119 -3.12 13.50 14.75
C ARG A 119 -3.10 14.48 13.57
N ILE A 120 -2.69 15.73 13.80
CA ILE A 120 -2.53 16.71 12.71
C ILE A 120 -1.37 16.29 11.80
N GLU A 121 -0.26 15.85 12.37
CA GLU A 121 0.89 15.34 11.60
C GLU A 121 0.48 14.11 10.77
N GLN A 122 -0.21 13.14 11.36
CA GLN A 122 -0.75 11.97 10.65
C GLN A 122 -1.58 12.40 9.44
N LYS A 123 -2.54 13.32 9.63
CA LYS A 123 -3.41 13.80 8.54
C LYS A 123 -2.63 14.47 7.42
N ARG A 124 -1.60 15.26 7.74
CA ARG A 124 -0.76 15.94 6.74
C ARG A 124 0.03 14.94 5.90
N TRP A 125 0.62 13.93 6.54
CA TRP A 125 1.33 12.87 5.81
C TRP A 125 0.39 11.99 4.99
N ALA A 126 -0.79 11.65 5.52
CA ALA A 126 -1.81 10.93 4.77
C ALA A 126 -2.29 11.74 3.55
N ALA A 127 -2.48 13.06 3.67
CA ALA A 127 -2.82 13.91 2.53
C ALA A 127 -1.72 13.89 1.46
N LEU A 128 -0.44 13.98 1.86
CA LEU A 128 0.68 13.90 0.93
C LEU A 128 0.78 12.53 0.23
N ALA A 129 0.54 11.44 0.97
CA ALA A 129 0.48 10.10 0.39
C ALA A 129 -0.63 10.00 -0.66
N ALA A 130 -1.83 10.46 -0.31
CA ALA A 130 -2.98 10.51 -1.19
C ALA A 130 -2.72 11.33 -2.45
N GLU A 131 -2.14 12.53 -2.32
CA GLU A 131 -1.80 13.40 -3.45
C GLU A 131 -0.86 12.72 -4.44
N ARG A 132 0.22 12.10 -3.93
CA ARG A 132 1.20 11.40 -4.77
C ARG A 132 0.58 10.22 -5.50
N GLN A 133 -0.09 9.34 -4.76
CA GLN A 133 -0.71 8.14 -5.32
C GLN A 133 -1.85 8.48 -6.30
N TYR A 134 -2.63 9.52 -6.00
CA TYR A 134 -3.70 9.98 -6.87
C TYR A 134 -3.14 10.61 -8.14
N THR A 135 -2.07 11.40 -8.05
CA THR A 135 -1.38 11.94 -9.23
C THR A 135 -0.90 10.81 -10.15
N GLY A 136 -0.28 9.78 -9.58
CA GLY A 136 0.12 8.58 -10.33
C GLY A 136 -1.07 7.88 -11.00
N TYR A 137 -2.17 7.71 -10.28
CA TYR A 137 -3.42 7.12 -10.79
C TYR A 137 -4.04 7.97 -11.92
N GLN A 138 -4.09 9.29 -11.79
CA GLN A 138 -4.63 10.19 -12.80
C GLN A 138 -3.81 10.13 -14.08
N LEU A 139 -2.48 10.21 -13.99
CA LEU A 139 -1.60 10.07 -15.15
C LEU A 139 -1.82 8.73 -15.86
N PHE A 140 -1.98 7.66 -15.09
CA PHE A 140 -2.32 6.33 -15.61
C PHE A 140 -3.67 6.32 -16.32
N ALA A 141 -4.74 6.81 -15.67
CA ALA A 141 -6.09 6.83 -16.22
C ALA A 141 -6.20 7.69 -17.50
N GLU A 142 -5.55 8.87 -17.51
CA GLU A 142 -5.49 9.74 -18.68
C GLU A 142 -4.79 9.07 -19.86
N ARG A 143 -3.60 8.49 -19.62
CA ARG A 143 -2.88 7.72 -20.64
C ARG A 143 -3.72 6.56 -21.15
N TRP A 144 -4.42 5.89 -20.25
CA TRP A 144 -5.27 4.75 -20.56
C TRP A 144 -6.36 5.12 -21.55
N GLN A 145 -7.14 6.14 -21.21
CA GLN A 145 -8.23 6.64 -22.02
C GLN A 145 -7.71 7.18 -23.35
N ALA A 146 -6.56 7.87 -23.36
CA ALA A 146 -5.94 8.36 -24.58
C ALA A 146 -5.53 7.22 -25.54
N LYS A 147 -4.98 6.13 -25.01
CA LYS A 147 -4.48 4.98 -25.78
C LYS A 147 -5.60 4.08 -26.30
N TYR A 148 -6.56 3.72 -25.45
CA TYR A 148 -7.55 2.70 -25.76
C TYR A 148 -8.95 3.25 -26.09
N LYS A 149 -9.19 4.57 -25.92
CA LYS A 149 -10.43 5.26 -26.28
C LYS A 149 -11.68 4.86 -25.47
N TYR A 150 -11.50 4.31 -24.29
CA TYR A 150 -12.57 4.07 -23.30
C TYR A 150 -12.06 4.36 -21.89
N THR A 151 -12.98 4.60 -20.95
CA THR A 151 -12.64 4.92 -19.56
C THR A 151 -12.11 3.70 -18.83
N LEU A 152 -11.17 3.91 -17.91
CA LEU A 152 -10.63 2.84 -17.09
C LEU A 152 -11.77 2.10 -16.35
N GLY A 153 -11.76 0.77 -16.40
CA GLY A 153 -12.78 -0.08 -15.77
C GLY A 153 -14.02 -0.36 -16.63
N ASP A 154 -14.17 0.25 -17.81
CA ASP A 154 -15.31 -0.04 -18.71
C ASP A 154 -15.08 -1.26 -19.60
N SER A 155 -13.83 -1.55 -19.96
CA SER A 155 -13.48 -2.74 -20.74
C SER A 155 -12.03 -3.18 -20.53
N CYS A 156 -11.74 -4.44 -20.89
CA CYS A 156 -10.41 -5.00 -20.73
C CYS A 156 -9.51 -4.73 -21.96
N PRO A 157 -8.31 -4.17 -21.74
CA PRO A 157 -7.33 -3.88 -22.78
C PRO A 157 -6.67 -5.17 -23.29
N THR A 158 -6.09 -5.10 -24.49
CA THR A 158 -5.08 -6.09 -24.90
C THR A 158 -3.69 -5.66 -24.42
N MET A 159 -3.29 -6.10 -23.22
CA MET A 159 -1.95 -5.85 -22.66
C MET A 159 -0.98 -6.98 -23.03
N ARG A 160 -0.16 -6.80 -24.07
CA ARG A 160 0.77 -7.83 -24.55
C ARG A 160 2.05 -7.97 -23.72
N LYS A 161 2.51 -6.90 -23.09
CA LYS A 161 3.76 -6.87 -22.34
C LYS A 161 3.48 -7.03 -20.84
N ASP A 162 4.32 -7.80 -20.16
CA ASP A 162 4.22 -8.00 -18.72
C ASP A 162 4.33 -6.68 -17.96
N LEU A 163 5.24 -5.80 -18.38
CA LEU A 163 5.34 -4.45 -17.81
C LEU A 163 4.04 -3.66 -17.94
N ASP A 164 3.32 -3.74 -19.07
CA ASP A 164 2.03 -3.02 -19.21
C ASP A 164 0.99 -3.56 -18.21
N GLN A 165 0.98 -4.87 -17.96
CA GLN A 165 0.09 -5.50 -16.98
C GLN A 165 0.50 -5.18 -15.53
N THR A 166 1.80 -5.13 -15.24
CA THR A 166 2.33 -4.71 -13.92
C THR A 166 2.02 -3.25 -13.63
N ILE A 167 2.22 -2.35 -14.61
CA ILE A 167 1.84 -0.93 -14.48
C ILE A 167 0.34 -0.80 -14.28
N TYR A 168 -0.47 -1.60 -14.96
CA TYR A 168 -1.92 -1.62 -14.76
C TYR A 168 -2.29 -2.03 -13.33
N LEU A 169 -1.70 -3.13 -12.81
CA LEU A 169 -1.91 -3.57 -11.43
C LEU A 169 -1.53 -2.47 -10.43
N ILE A 170 -0.32 -1.93 -10.54
CA ILE A 170 0.19 -0.92 -9.61
C ILE A 170 -0.62 0.37 -9.71
N GLY A 171 -0.97 0.82 -10.92
CA GLY A 171 -1.82 1.98 -11.12
C GLY A 171 -3.16 1.85 -10.42
N MET A 172 -3.81 0.68 -10.56
CA MET A 172 -5.08 0.40 -9.88
C MET A 172 -4.95 0.36 -8.35
N LEU A 173 -3.90 -0.30 -7.83
CA LEU A 173 -3.64 -0.33 -6.39
C LEU A 173 -3.32 1.07 -5.84
N SER A 174 -2.58 1.89 -6.59
CA SER A 174 -2.28 3.28 -6.25
C SER A 174 -3.57 4.10 -6.12
N GLY A 175 -4.57 3.86 -6.97
CA GLY A 175 -5.88 4.49 -6.85
C GLY A 175 -6.59 4.14 -5.53
N LEU A 176 -6.56 2.86 -5.11
CA LEU A 176 -7.13 2.44 -3.83
C LEU A 176 -6.36 3.02 -2.64
N GLN A 177 -5.03 2.99 -2.68
CA GLN A 177 -4.20 3.57 -1.62
C GLN A 177 -4.45 5.08 -1.49
N ALA A 178 -4.57 5.79 -2.63
CA ALA A 178 -4.89 7.21 -2.63
C ALA A 178 -6.24 7.49 -1.92
N MET A 179 -7.27 6.70 -2.23
CA MET A 179 -8.57 6.81 -1.58
C MET A 179 -8.48 6.56 -0.07
N THR A 180 -7.78 5.50 0.35
CA THR A 180 -7.59 5.17 1.77
C THR A 180 -6.86 6.28 2.52
N ASN A 181 -5.78 6.82 1.94
CA ASN A 181 -5.02 7.91 2.55
C ASN A 181 -5.79 9.22 2.59
N ASP A 182 -6.62 9.50 1.58
CA ASP A 182 -7.47 10.68 1.61
C ASP A 182 -8.50 10.58 2.73
N ILE A 183 -9.10 9.40 2.94
CA ILE A 183 -9.98 9.13 4.10
C ILE A 183 -9.22 9.37 5.42
N ASN A 184 -8.00 8.85 5.56
CA ASN A 184 -7.18 9.02 6.76
C ASN A 184 -6.77 10.48 7.00
N SER A 185 -6.64 11.28 5.94
CA SER A 185 -6.39 12.72 6.01
C SER A 185 -7.62 13.53 6.44
N GLY A 186 -8.82 12.96 6.31
CA GLY A 186 -10.09 13.65 6.48
C GLY A 186 -10.64 14.29 5.19
N GLY A 187 -10.23 13.81 4.02
CA GLY A 187 -10.68 14.29 2.71
C GLY A 187 -9.94 15.52 2.20
N ALA A 188 -8.67 15.70 2.54
CA ALA A 188 -7.90 16.89 2.20
C ALA A 188 -7.63 17.02 0.69
N VAL A 189 -7.49 15.90 -0.02
CA VAL A 189 -7.15 15.84 -1.46
C VAL A 189 -8.41 15.69 -2.33
N ASN A 190 -9.53 15.24 -1.76
CA ASN A 190 -10.81 14.98 -2.44
C ASN A 190 -10.69 13.88 -3.51
N VAL A 191 -10.08 12.75 -3.14
CA VAL A 191 -9.95 11.59 -4.02
C VAL A 191 -11.33 10.96 -4.25
N PRO A 192 -11.76 10.77 -5.51
CA PRO A 192 -13.05 10.16 -5.82
C PRO A 192 -13.18 8.73 -5.29
N LYS A 193 -14.29 8.45 -4.59
CA LYS A 193 -14.55 7.13 -3.99
C LYS A 193 -15.00 6.07 -5.00
N ASP A 194 -15.47 6.49 -6.17
CA ASP A 194 -15.84 5.60 -7.27
C ASP A 194 -14.64 4.87 -7.89
N ILE A 195 -13.41 5.29 -7.57
CA ILE A 195 -12.17 4.56 -7.86
C ILE A 195 -12.28 3.10 -7.40
N ALA A 196 -12.90 2.83 -6.24
CA ALA A 196 -13.06 1.45 -5.78
C ALA A 196 -13.87 0.59 -6.75
N ALA A 197 -14.94 1.12 -7.34
CA ALA A 197 -15.74 0.42 -8.34
C ALA A 197 -14.99 0.26 -9.67
N ILE A 198 -14.20 1.27 -10.08
CA ILE A 198 -13.33 1.20 -11.26
C ILE A 198 -12.28 0.09 -11.10
N VAL A 199 -11.64 0.04 -9.92
CA VAL A 199 -10.62 -0.95 -9.60
C VAL A 199 -11.23 -2.35 -9.53
N GLU A 200 -12.40 -2.53 -8.90
CA GLU A 200 -13.08 -3.84 -8.85
C GLU A 200 -13.28 -4.42 -10.25
N ARG A 201 -13.81 -3.61 -11.18
CA ARG A 201 -14.03 -4.04 -12.56
C ARG A 201 -12.72 -4.27 -13.30
N GLY A 202 -11.77 -3.36 -13.16
CA GLY A 202 -10.51 -3.45 -13.91
C GLY A 202 -9.59 -4.57 -13.43
N MET A 203 -9.62 -4.96 -12.16
CA MET A 203 -8.86 -6.12 -11.67
C MET A 203 -9.29 -7.43 -12.35
N ALA A 204 -10.51 -7.51 -12.90
CA ALA A 204 -10.93 -8.65 -13.71
C ALA A 204 -10.15 -8.79 -15.04
N CYS A 205 -9.44 -7.75 -15.47
CA CYS A 205 -8.65 -7.74 -16.69
C CYS A 205 -7.23 -8.31 -16.53
N LEU A 206 -6.85 -8.71 -15.31
CA LEU A 206 -5.56 -9.31 -15.01
C LEU A 206 -5.71 -10.80 -14.70
N ASP A 207 -4.72 -11.59 -15.09
CA ASP A 207 -4.66 -13.01 -14.72
C ASP A 207 -4.28 -13.15 -13.25
N ASN A 208 -5.17 -13.76 -12.46
CA ASN A 208 -4.99 -13.87 -11.02
C ASN A 208 -3.78 -14.75 -10.63
N ASN A 209 -3.49 -15.81 -11.38
CA ASN A 209 -2.37 -16.71 -11.08
C ASN A 209 -1.03 -16.09 -11.43
N LYS A 210 -0.97 -15.34 -12.53
CA LYS A 210 0.22 -14.60 -12.98
C LYS A 210 0.59 -13.51 -11.99
N PHE A 211 -0.40 -12.78 -11.49
CA PHE A 211 -0.23 -11.74 -10.48
C PHE A 211 -0.54 -12.25 -9.08
N TRP A 212 -0.03 -13.44 -8.74
CA TRP A 212 0.13 -13.93 -7.36
C TRP A 212 -1.10 -13.77 -6.45
N GLY A 213 -2.30 -13.96 -7.01
CA GLY A 213 -3.56 -13.83 -6.30
C GLY A 213 -4.01 -12.38 -6.02
N ALA A 214 -3.19 -11.38 -6.33
CA ALA A 214 -3.45 -9.98 -6.00
C ALA A 214 -4.71 -9.41 -6.67
N PRO A 215 -5.03 -9.68 -7.96
CA PRO A 215 -6.24 -9.15 -8.59
C PRO A 215 -7.53 -9.58 -7.87
N MET A 216 -7.69 -10.87 -7.60
CA MET A 216 -8.90 -11.37 -6.91
C MET A 216 -8.90 -11.05 -5.42
N ALA A 217 -7.74 -11.00 -4.76
CA ALA A 217 -7.64 -10.52 -3.38
C ALA A 217 -8.12 -9.07 -3.28
N THR A 218 -7.71 -8.21 -4.21
CA THR A 218 -8.15 -6.81 -4.26
C THR A 218 -9.67 -6.71 -4.38
N ARG A 219 -10.26 -7.49 -5.29
CA ARG A 219 -11.71 -7.52 -5.49
C ARG A 219 -12.45 -8.03 -4.25
N ALA A 220 -11.94 -9.09 -3.63
CA ALA A 220 -12.51 -9.64 -2.40
C ALA A 220 -12.49 -8.62 -1.26
N VAL A 221 -11.38 -7.88 -1.06
CA VAL A 221 -11.32 -6.80 -0.08
C VAL A 221 -12.35 -5.71 -0.37
N ILE A 222 -12.52 -5.31 -1.64
CA ILE A 222 -13.55 -4.32 -2.01
C ILE A 222 -14.95 -4.84 -1.66
N TRP A 223 -15.25 -6.11 -1.93
CA TRP A 223 -16.54 -6.72 -1.60
C TRP A 223 -16.79 -6.81 -0.09
N ILE A 224 -15.74 -6.97 0.72
CA ILE A 224 -15.82 -6.97 2.19
C ILE A 224 -16.06 -5.56 2.73
N LEU A 225 -15.35 -4.57 2.21
CA LEU A 225 -15.31 -3.22 2.77
C LEU A 225 -16.46 -2.33 2.30
N LEU A 226 -17.01 -2.57 1.10
CA LEU A 226 -18.07 -1.75 0.53
C LEU A 226 -19.43 -2.47 0.62
N PRO A 227 -20.40 -1.93 1.39
CA PRO A 227 -21.75 -2.49 1.45
C PRO A 227 -22.38 -2.67 0.07
N GLY A 228 -22.93 -3.86 -0.20
CA GLY A 228 -23.57 -4.22 -1.47
C GLY A 228 -22.62 -4.52 -2.63
N ALA A 229 -21.30 -4.31 -2.49
CA ALA A 229 -20.35 -4.58 -3.57
C ALA A 229 -20.15 -6.08 -3.85
N GLY A 230 -20.47 -6.94 -2.86
CA GLY A 230 -20.41 -8.40 -2.96
C GLY A 230 -21.66 -9.06 -3.55
N ASP A 231 -22.73 -8.31 -3.83
CA ASP A 231 -24.00 -8.89 -4.28
C ASP A 231 -23.83 -9.63 -5.63
N GLY A 232 -24.21 -10.91 -5.66
CA GLY A 232 -24.04 -11.77 -6.84
C GLY A 232 -22.59 -12.13 -7.17
N LYS A 233 -21.64 -11.89 -6.26
CA LYS A 233 -20.23 -12.27 -6.39
C LYS A 233 -19.93 -13.56 -5.61
N PRO A 234 -18.81 -14.24 -5.89
CA PRO A 234 -18.32 -15.32 -5.06
C PRO A 234 -18.08 -14.88 -3.61
N ASP A 235 -18.07 -15.83 -2.68
CA ASP A 235 -17.78 -15.56 -1.28
C ASP A 235 -16.42 -14.83 -1.13
N PRO A 236 -16.39 -13.60 -0.56
CA PRO A 236 -15.17 -12.82 -0.50
C PRO A 236 -14.09 -13.46 0.38
N THR A 237 -14.48 -14.10 1.49
CA THR A 237 -13.53 -14.75 2.41
C THR A 237 -12.85 -15.95 1.75
N GLN A 238 -13.61 -16.81 1.08
CA GLN A 238 -13.09 -17.93 0.31
C GLN A 238 -12.21 -17.46 -0.85
N THR A 239 -12.65 -16.42 -1.57
CA THR A 239 -11.87 -15.82 -2.67
C THR A 239 -10.52 -15.32 -2.16
N LEU A 240 -10.49 -14.65 -1.01
CA LEU A 240 -9.27 -14.11 -0.42
C LEU A 240 -8.33 -15.24 0.06
N GLN A 241 -8.87 -16.30 0.67
CA GLN A 241 -8.10 -17.48 1.05
C GLN A 241 -7.46 -18.17 -0.16
N GLN A 242 -8.20 -18.34 -1.26
CA GLN A 242 -7.65 -18.90 -2.50
C GLN A 242 -6.53 -18.02 -3.07
N SER A 243 -6.71 -16.69 -3.06
CA SER A 243 -5.66 -15.77 -3.46
C SER A 243 -4.42 -15.82 -2.56
N MET A 244 -4.58 -16.02 -1.25
CA MET A 244 -3.44 -16.22 -0.33
C MET A 244 -2.66 -17.50 -0.65
N GLN A 245 -3.35 -18.60 -0.99
CA GLN A 245 -2.67 -19.83 -1.43
C GLN A 245 -1.84 -19.61 -2.69
N ILE A 246 -2.38 -18.87 -3.67
CA ILE A 246 -1.63 -18.49 -4.88
C ILE A 246 -0.43 -17.60 -4.51
N ALA A 247 -0.63 -16.62 -3.63
CA ALA A 247 0.42 -15.70 -3.18
C ALA A 247 1.59 -16.44 -2.52
N GLU A 248 1.31 -17.43 -1.66
CA GLU A 248 2.32 -18.28 -1.02
C GLU A 248 3.07 -19.11 -2.07
N GLN A 249 2.36 -19.77 -2.98
CA GLN A 249 2.98 -20.57 -4.05
C GLN A 249 3.83 -19.75 -5.02
N LYS A 250 3.45 -18.49 -5.26
CA LYS A 250 4.13 -17.58 -6.18
C LYS A 250 5.20 -16.72 -5.52
N GLY A 251 5.28 -16.72 -4.19
CA GLY A 251 6.28 -16.00 -3.40
C GLY A 251 6.11 -14.48 -3.37
N VAL A 252 4.88 -13.96 -3.55
CA VAL A 252 4.56 -12.51 -3.42
C VAL A 252 3.31 -12.36 -2.56
N ARG A 253 3.47 -11.95 -1.30
CA ARG A 253 2.46 -12.03 -0.25
C ARG A 253 1.48 -10.86 -0.19
N LEU A 254 1.21 -10.19 -1.32
CA LEU A 254 0.25 -9.08 -1.40
C LEU A 254 -1.16 -9.49 -0.97
N ALA A 255 -1.60 -10.72 -1.28
CA ALA A 255 -2.91 -11.21 -0.85
C ALA A 255 -3.01 -11.34 0.69
N PHE A 256 -1.91 -11.64 1.38
CA PHE A 256 -1.88 -11.65 2.85
C PHE A 256 -2.01 -10.24 3.44
N ALA A 257 -1.35 -9.24 2.84
CA ALA A 257 -1.52 -7.85 3.23
C ALA A 257 -2.97 -7.38 3.05
N MET A 258 -3.61 -7.75 1.92
CA MET A 258 -5.02 -7.48 1.65
C MET A 258 -5.95 -8.16 2.68
N ASN A 259 -5.63 -9.39 3.09
CA ASN A 259 -6.35 -10.08 4.17
C ASN A 259 -6.20 -9.38 5.53
N ALA A 260 -4.99 -8.93 5.87
CA ALA A 260 -4.76 -8.17 7.11
C ALA A 260 -5.54 -6.83 7.10
N VAL A 261 -5.58 -6.12 5.97
CA VAL A 261 -6.38 -4.89 5.81
C VAL A 261 -7.88 -5.16 6.01
N ALA A 262 -8.42 -6.20 5.36
CA ALA A 262 -9.83 -6.55 5.52
C ALA A 262 -10.16 -6.98 6.95
N ALA A 263 -9.28 -7.74 7.60
CA ALA A 263 -9.44 -8.17 8.98
C ALA A 263 -9.43 -6.97 9.95
N GLN A 264 -8.47 -6.06 9.79
CA GLN A 264 -8.39 -4.83 10.60
C GLN A 264 -9.65 -3.98 10.46
N ALA A 265 -10.15 -3.79 9.23
CA ALA A 265 -11.34 -2.99 8.98
C ALA A 265 -12.62 -3.61 9.53
N SER A 266 -12.64 -4.93 9.77
CA SER A 266 -13.79 -5.60 10.38
C SER A 266 -13.95 -5.34 11.89
N GLY A 267 -12.88 -4.88 12.56
CA GLY A 267 -12.87 -4.70 14.02
C GLY A 267 -12.95 -6.01 14.82
N ASP A 268 -12.77 -7.16 14.16
CA ASP A 268 -12.79 -8.48 14.77
C ASP A 268 -11.36 -8.94 15.08
N ASP A 269 -11.00 -8.89 16.36
CA ASP A 269 -9.68 -9.27 16.87
C ASP A 269 -9.28 -10.69 16.49
N ALA A 270 -10.21 -11.65 16.49
CA ALA A 270 -9.91 -13.03 16.14
C ALA A 270 -9.51 -13.13 14.66
N LYS A 271 -10.20 -12.42 13.77
CA LYS A 271 -9.84 -12.35 12.35
C LYS A 271 -8.50 -11.66 12.14
N LEU A 272 -8.24 -10.56 12.85
CA LEU A 272 -6.99 -9.82 12.73
C LEU A 272 -5.81 -10.68 13.18
N ARG A 273 -5.89 -11.31 14.36
CA ARG A 273 -4.86 -12.22 14.86
C ARG A 273 -4.63 -13.39 13.92
N ALA A 274 -5.71 -13.99 13.38
CA ALA A 274 -5.61 -15.06 12.39
C ALA A 274 -4.90 -14.59 11.11
N ALA A 275 -5.18 -13.37 10.63
CA ALA A 275 -4.53 -12.81 9.45
C ALA A 275 -3.03 -12.57 9.68
N LEU A 276 -2.65 -12.03 10.86
CA LEU A 276 -1.25 -11.83 11.24
C LEU A 276 -0.49 -13.16 11.38
N LYS A 277 -1.09 -14.15 12.07
CA LYS A 277 -0.55 -15.51 12.20
C LYS A 277 -0.36 -16.18 10.83
N ALA A 278 -1.34 -16.03 9.93
CA ALA A 278 -1.25 -16.56 8.57
C ALA A 278 -0.11 -15.92 7.77
N TYR A 279 0.07 -14.60 7.86
CA TYR A 279 1.20 -13.92 7.21
C TYR A 279 2.54 -14.39 7.76
N ALA A 280 2.68 -14.48 9.08
CA ALA A 280 3.90 -14.99 9.72
C ALA A 280 4.23 -16.42 9.28
N ALA A 281 3.23 -17.31 9.23
CA ALA A 281 3.40 -18.68 8.73
C ALA A 281 3.86 -18.71 7.26
N SER A 282 3.39 -17.79 6.42
CA SER A 282 3.79 -17.70 5.01
C SER A 282 5.26 -17.30 4.81
N ARG A 283 5.94 -16.85 5.87
CA ARG A 283 7.34 -16.38 5.89
C ARG A 283 8.31 -17.43 6.42
N ALA A 284 7.84 -18.64 6.75
CA ALA A 284 8.70 -19.75 7.18
C ALA A 284 9.83 -20.04 6.17
N ASP A 285 10.96 -20.56 6.65
CA ASP A 285 12.19 -20.74 5.85
C ASP A 285 12.01 -21.63 4.61
N ASP A 286 11.03 -22.54 4.64
CA ASP A 286 10.68 -23.43 3.53
C ASP A 286 9.81 -22.75 2.44
N LYS A 287 9.38 -21.50 2.65
CA LYS A 287 8.51 -20.74 1.75
C LYS A 287 9.31 -19.71 0.93
N PRO A 288 9.64 -20.01 -0.35
CA PRO A 288 10.49 -19.14 -1.15
C PRO A 288 9.82 -17.80 -1.48
N VAL A 289 10.62 -16.73 -1.52
CA VAL A 289 10.20 -15.41 -2.03
C VAL A 289 10.49 -15.34 -3.52
N ASN A 290 9.59 -14.73 -4.29
CA ASN A 290 9.78 -14.54 -5.72
C ASN A 290 11.01 -13.64 -5.96
N PRO A 291 12.04 -14.11 -6.68
CA PRO A 291 13.26 -13.34 -6.87
C PRO A 291 13.08 -12.11 -7.77
N GLU A 292 12.05 -12.06 -8.62
CA GLU A 292 11.79 -10.94 -9.54
C GLU A 292 10.97 -9.82 -8.89
N PHE A 293 10.23 -10.12 -7.82
CA PHE A 293 9.26 -9.22 -7.20
C PHE A 293 9.41 -9.11 -5.68
N ARG A 294 10.63 -9.28 -5.18
CA ARG A 294 10.95 -9.15 -3.75
C ARG A 294 10.54 -7.80 -3.18
N LEU A 295 10.59 -6.73 -3.98
CA LEU A 295 10.19 -5.41 -3.54
C LEU A 295 8.71 -5.39 -3.20
N LEU A 296 7.86 -5.96 -4.07
CA LEU A 296 6.42 -6.03 -3.84
C LEU A 296 6.07 -6.90 -2.63
N ASP A 297 6.80 -8.00 -2.42
CA ASP A 297 6.66 -8.82 -1.22
C ASP A 297 7.08 -8.06 0.05
N GLY A 298 8.19 -7.31 -0.02
CA GLY A 298 8.65 -6.43 1.06
C GLY A 298 7.64 -5.33 1.40
N MET A 299 7.02 -4.71 0.39
CA MET A 299 5.96 -3.72 0.56
C MET A 299 4.74 -4.34 1.26
N ALA A 300 4.35 -5.56 0.86
CA ALA A 300 3.30 -6.30 1.56
C ALA A 300 3.67 -6.53 3.05
N GLY A 301 4.93 -6.83 3.33
CA GLY A 301 5.44 -6.95 4.70
C GLY A 301 5.39 -5.66 5.50
N GLN A 302 5.77 -4.52 4.91
CA GLN A 302 5.63 -3.23 5.58
C GLN A 302 4.16 -2.92 5.92
N MET A 303 3.23 -3.22 5.02
CA MET A 303 1.80 -3.06 5.29
C MET A 303 1.34 -3.92 6.47
N VAL A 304 1.68 -5.22 6.48
CA VAL A 304 1.29 -6.13 7.56
C VAL A 304 1.96 -5.75 8.89
N GLN A 305 3.23 -5.35 8.86
CA GLN A 305 3.94 -4.84 10.04
C GLN A 305 3.25 -3.61 10.60
N GLY A 306 2.84 -2.66 9.77
CA GLY A 306 2.13 -1.47 10.23
C GLY A 306 0.79 -1.78 10.89
N ILE A 307 0.07 -2.79 10.36
CA ILE A 307 -1.16 -3.30 10.97
C ILE A 307 -0.88 -3.95 12.34
N ALA A 308 0.17 -4.76 12.44
CA ALA A 308 0.58 -5.38 13.70
C ALA A 308 1.02 -4.31 14.73
N ASP A 309 1.86 -3.36 14.34
CA ASP A 309 2.31 -2.25 15.17
C ASP A 309 1.13 -1.46 15.72
N ARG A 310 0.13 -1.17 14.89
CA ARG A 310 -1.09 -0.49 15.30
C ARG A 310 -1.88 -1.32 16.31
N TYR A 311 -2.13 -2.59 16.01
CA TYR A 311 -2.85 -3.49 16.90
C TYR A 311 -2.21 -3.58 18.29
N TRP A 312 -0.89 -3.76 18.33
CA TRP A 312 -0.11 -3.75 19.57
C TRP A 312 -0.14 -2.40 20.28
N THR A 313 0.00 -1.31 19.54
CA THR A 313 0.06 0.02 20.16
C THR A 313 -1.28 0.41 20.78
N GLU A 314 -2.40 0.08 20.14
CA GLU A 314 -3.74 0.28 20.70
C GLU A 314 -3.88 -0.44 22.05
N HIS A 315 -3.44 -1.70 22.14
CA HIS A 315 -3.66 -2.55 23.30
C HIS A 315 -2.60 -2.46 24.40
N THR A 316 -1.35 -2.17 24.05
CA THR A 316 -0.21 -2.21 24.98
C THR A 316 0.53 -0.87 25.08
N GLY A 317 0.38 0.02 24.10
CA GLY A 317 1.13 1.27 24.03
C GLY A 317 2.55 1.12 23.45
N VAL A 318 2.92 -0.07 22.95
CA VAL A 318 4.18 -0.32 22.25
C VAL A 318 3.93 -1.01 20.91
N ARG A 319 4.93 -0.97 20.01
CA ARG A 319 4.86 -1.67 18.72
C ARG A 319 4.95 -3.18 18.92
N ALA A 320 4.59 -3.93 17.88
CA ALA A 320 4.78 -5.37 17.86
C ALA A 320 6.28 -5.69 17.97
N ALA A 321 6.62 -6.67 18.81
CA ALA A 321 7.95 -7.27 18.82
C ALA A 321 8.14 -8.19 17.59
N ASP A 322 9.33 -8.76 17.42
CA ASP A 322 9.67 -9.63 16.27
C ASP A 322 8.72 -10.83 16.12
N ASP A 323 8.20 -11.37 17.24
CA ASP A 323 7.23 -12.46 17.29
C ASP A 323 5.77 -11.97 17.43
N GLY A 324 5.54 -10.65 17.40
CA GLY A 324 4.25 -10.01 17.67
C GLY A 324 3.15 -10.25 16.63
N MET A 325 3.44 -11.01 15.57
CA MET A 325 2.45 -11.53 14.63
C MET A 325 2.01 -12.97 14.97
N THR A 326 2.75 -13.65 15.86
CA THR A 326 2.55 -15.05 16.23
C THR A 326 2.10 -15.24 17.67
N THR A 327 2.61 -14.43 18.59
CA THR A 327 2.29 -14.45 20.02
C THR A 327 1.74 -13.09 20.40
N PHE A 328 0.59 -13.01 21.06
CA PHE A 328 -0.01 -11.74 21.49
C PHE A 328 0.14 -11.52 23.00
N TRP A 329 0.06 -10.27 23.44
CA TRP A 329 0.33 -9.84 24.82
C TRP A 329 -0.54 -10.52 25.89
N ASP A 330 -1.71 -11.02 25.51
CA ASP A 330 -2.69 -11.68 26.38
C ASP A 330 -2.71 -13.21 26.22
N GLU A 331 -1.85 -13.77 25.36
CA GLU A 331 -1.73 -15.23 25.16
C GLU A 331 -0.75 -15.87 26.18
N GLN A 332 -0.08 -15.08 27.02
CA GLN A 332 0.74 -15.54 28.15
C GLN A 332 0.15 -15.10 29.49
N ALA A 333 -0.84 -15.84 29.98
CA ALA A 333 -1.33 -15.75 31.36
C ALA A 333 -2.15 -16.99 31.83
N SER A 334 -1.92 -18.20 31.31
CA SER A 334 -2.72 -19.38 31.70
C SER A 334 -1.94 -20.64 32.09
N THR A 335 -0.62 -20.59 32.22
CA THR A 335 0.20 -21.80 32.54
C THR A 335 1.23 -21.61 33.65
N GLY A 336 1.28 -20.45 34.32
CA GLY A 336 2.30 -20.18 35.35
C GLY A 336 1.80 -20.22 36.80
N ASP A 337 0.60 -19.68 37.05
CA ASP A 337 0.17 -19.41 38.42
C ASP A 337 -0.73 -20.52 38.99
N ASP A 338 -1.57 -21.17 38.18
CA ASP A 338 -2.48 -22.22 38.67
C ASP A 338 -1.77 -23.53 39.08
N GLU A 339 -0.58 -23.82 38.54
CA GLU A 339 0.22 -24.98 38.97
C GLU A 339 1.04 -24.71 40.24
N LEU A 340 1.40 -23.46 40.52
CA LEU A 340 2.21 -23.10 41.70
C LEU A 340 1.41 -23.17 43.01
N PHE A 341 0.07 -23.01 42.94
CA PHE A 341 -0.82 -23.08 44.11
C PHE A 341 -1.48 -24.45 44.33
N ASN A 342 -1.32 -25.41 43.40
CA ASN A 342 -1.84 -26.77 43.56
C ASN A 342 -0.92 -27.70 44.38
N ASP A 343 0.34 -27.28 44.64
CA ASP A 343 1.31 -28.04 45.45
C ASP A 343 1.43 -27.53 46.90
N LEU A 344 0.59 -26.57 47.32
CA LEU A 344 0.58 -26.10 48.71
C LEU A 344 -0.33 -26.97 49.58
N PRO A 345 0.18 -27.61 50.64
CA PRO A 345 -0.66 -28.35 51.58
C PRO A 345 -1.64 -27.40 52.27
N ALA A 346 -2.89 -27.84 52.40
CA ALA A 346 -3.96 -27.08 53.05
C ALA A 346 -3.53 -26.60 54.45
N PRO A 347 -3.84 -25.35 54.85
CA PRO A 347 -3.57 -24.89 56.20
C PRO A 347 -4.39 -25.72 57.18
N THR A 348 -3.72 -26.30 58.17
CA THR A 348 -4.33 -26.97 59.31
C THR A 348 -5.19 -25.98 60.09
N GLU A 349 -6.47 -26.31 60.28
CA GLU A 349 -7.39 -25.61 61.18
C GLU A 349 -6.82 -25.59 62.60
N GLU A 350 -6.52 -24.40 63.13
CA GLU A 350 -6.38 -24.20 64.57
C GLU A 350 -7.76 -23.93 65.20
N PRO A 351 -8.06 -24.48 66.39
CA PRO A 351 -9.39 -24.42 66.97
C PRO A 351 -9.71 -23.04 67.53
N SER A 352 -10.96 -22.62 67.29
CA SER A 352 -11.57 -21.37 67.75
C SER A 352 -11.49 -21.22 69.27
N ALA A 353 -10.82 -20.16 69.75
CA ALA A 353 -10.94 -19.68 71.11
C ALA A 353 -12.10 -18.67 71.19
N SER A 354 -13.19 -19.09 71.84
CA SER A 354 -14.28 -18.24 72.32
C SER A 354 -13.79 -17.29 73.42
N ALA A 355 -14.10 -16.00 73.32
CA ALA A 355 -14.00 -15.08 74.45
C ALA A 355 -15.18 -14.11 74.45
N ASP A 356 -15.90 -14.18 75.57
CA ASP A 356 -17.12 -13.49 75.96
C ASP A 356 -17.07 -11.95 75.90
N GLU A 357 -18.23 -11.37 75.61
CA GLU A 357 -18.64 -10.01 76.01
C GLU A 357 -18.57 -9.84 77.54
N PRO A 358 -18.37 -8.60 78.02
CA PRO A 358 -19.47 -8.04 78.79
C PRO A 358 -19.77 -6.57 78.49
N ALA A 359 -21.05 -6.26 78.74
CA ALA A 359 -21.72 -4.98 78.55
C ALA A 359 -21.40 -3.91 79.61
N ALA A 360 -21.78 -2.68 79.22
CA ALA A 360 -22.26 -1.55 80.03
C ALA A 360 -21.27 -0.48 80.54
N ASN A 361 -21.28 0.66 79.85
CA ASN A 361 -21.50 2.07 80.26
C ASN A 361 -21.50 2.45 81.77
N PRO A 362 -21.15 3.70 82.13
CA PRO A 362 -21.71 4.95 81.55
C PRO A 362 -20.76 5.85 80.77
#